data_AF-G0RNK5-F1
#
_entry.id   AF-G0RNK5-F1
#
_cell.length_a   1.000
_cell.length_b   1.000
_cell.length_c   1.000
_cell.angle_alpha   90.00
_cell.angle_beta   90.00
_cell.angle_gamma   90.00
#
_symmetry.space_group_name_H-M   'P 1'
#
loop_
_entity.id
_entity.type
_entity.pdbx_description
1 polymer ?
#
loop_
_entity_poly.entity_id
_entity_poly.type
_entity_poly.pdbx_seq_one_letter_code
_entity_poly.pdbx_strand_id
1 'polypeptide(L)'
;VKIRTTLPILPPIDSRNEIHTPRLIIRAPRISDVPALHTLRIQPEVMKYSSKGADKTLEDTRRSLDELLPPNDSKTYYFLIFQRDTGDLIGRGGLHGLSGRNLGWPEVGYSFRPETWGKGYGTEFLTAFVENWWGLPRREAEIEVDATALDAQVLESEDSFALERLVAVVDVNNLGSRRILEKSGFAAFREW
;
A
#
# COMPACT_ATOMS: atom_id res chain seq x y z
N VAL A 1 21.85 4.02 3.75
CA VAL A 1 22.91 3.73 2.75
C VAL A 1 22.35 3.94 1.36
N LYS A 2 23.14 4.52 0.46
CA LYS A 2 22.73 4.73 -0.93
C LYS A 2 23.01 3.48 -1.76
N ILE A 3 22.06 3.10 -2.60
CA ILE A 3 22.15 1.94 -3.48
C ILE A 3 21.55 2.25 -4.85
N ARG A 4 21.91 1.44 -5.84
CA ARG A 4 21.21 1.37 -7.12
C ARG A 4 20.20 0.22 -7.10
N THR A 5 19.03 0.42 -7.69
CA THR A 5 17.98 -0.60 -7.81
C THR A 5 17.05 -0.25 -8.96
N THR A 6 15.95 -0.99 -9.12
CA THR A 6 14.83 -0.58 -9.96
C THR A 6 13.68 -0.04 -9.12
N LEU A 7 12.92 0.90 -9.68
CA LEU A 7 11.63 1.34 -9.15
C LEU A 7 10.59 1.36 -10.27
N PRO A 8 9.30 1.17 -9.96
CA PRO A 8 8.27 1.25 -10.97
C PRO A 8 8.03 2.70 -11.41
N ILE A 9 7.67 2.84 -12.68
CA ILE A 9 7.14 4.08 -13.23
C ILE A 9 5.65 4.07 -12.96
N LEU A 10 5.20 4.93 -12.04
CA LEU A 10 3.81 5.00 -11.64
C LEU A 10 2.97 5.73 -12.70
N PRO A 11 1.87 5.12 -13.20
CA PRO A 11 0.95 5.84 -14.05
C PRO A 11 0.19 6.92 -13.25
N PRO A 12 -0.13 8.07 -13.88
CA PRO A 12 -1.02 9.05 -13.28
C PRO A 12 -2.39 8.42 -13.01
N ILE A 13 -3.17 9.04 -12.12
CA ILE A 13 -4.39 8.44 -11.59
C ILE A 13 -5.39 8.04 -12.68
N ASP A 14 -5.54 8.86 -13.72
CA ASP A 14 -6.49 8.66 -14.83
C ASP A 14 -6.05 7.56 -15.80
N SER A 15 -4.79 7.10 -15.71
CA SER A 15 -4.24 6.02 -16.54
C SER A 15 -4.09 4.71 -15.76
N ARG A 16 -4.62 4.63 -14.53
CA ARG A 16 -4.63 3.40 -13.73
C ARG A 16 -5.81 2.54 -14.12
N ASN A 17 -5.54 1.36 -14.67
CA ASN A 17 -6.57 0.35 -14.92
C ASN A 17 -7.18 -0.13 -13.60
N GLU A 18 -8.48 -0.43 -13.62
CA GLU A 18 -9.14 -1.13 -12.52
C GLU A 18 -8.63 -2.57 -12.45
N ILE A 19 -8.41 -3.06 -11.24
CA ILE A 19 -8.05 -4.46 -11.00
C ILE A 19 -9.31 -5.17 -10.53
N HIS A 20 -9.74 -6.17 -11.28
CA HIS A 20 -10.92 -6.98 -10.97
C HIS A 20 -10.48 -8.33 -10.45
N THR A 21 -11.07 -8.74 -9.33
CA THR A 21 -10.93 -10.08 -8.76
C THR A 21 -12.32 -10.74 -8.72
N PRO A 22 -12.43 -12.00 -8.27
CA PRO A 22 -13.74 -12.63 -8.15
C PRO A 22 -14.76 -11.80 -7.36
N ARG A 23 -14.32 -11.13 -6.28
CA ARG A 23 -15.21 -10.42 -5.35
C ARG A 23 -14.95 -8.92 -5.22
N LEU A 24 -13.85 -8.40 -5.77
CA LEU A 24 -13.43 -7.00 -5.59
C LEU A 24 -13.33 -6.25 -6.92
N ILE A 25 -13.65 -4.97 -6.83
CA ILE A 25 -13.25 -3.95 -7.80
C ILE A 25 -12.26 -3.03 -7.08
N ILE A 26 -11.01 -3.01 -7.54
CA ILE A 26 -9.93 -2.23 -6.95
C ILE A 26 -9.59 -1.13 -7.94
N ARG A 27 -9.87 0.13 -7.59
CA ARG A 27 -9.71 1.25 -8.51
C ARG A 27 -9.12 2.48 -7.85
N ALA A 28 -8.58 3.37 -8.69
CA ALA A 28 -8.08 4.65 -8.23
C ALA A 28 -9.16 5.48 -7.50
N PRO A 29 -8.77 6.27 -6.48
CA PRO A 29 -9.69 7.16 -5.78
C PRO A 29 -10.19 8.29 -6.68
N ARG A 30 -11.42 8.73 -6.43
CA ARG A 30 -12.05 9.90 -7.05
C ARG A 30 -12.57 10.81 -5.96
N ILE A 31 -12.68 12.12 -6.23
CA ILE A 31 -13.19 13.09 -5.25
C ILE A 31 -14.61 12.75 -4.75
N SER A 32 -15.41 12.08 -5.59
CA SER A 32 -16.75 11.59 -5.24
C SER A 32 -16.74 10.48 -4.18
N ASP A 33 -15.60 9.85 -3.91
CA ASP A 33 -15.48 8.75 -2.95
C ASP A 33 -15.37 9.23 -1.50
N VAL A 34 -15.22 10.54 -1.26
CA VAL A 34 -15.07 11.10 0.11
C VAL A 34 -16.14 10.59 1.08
N PRO A 35 -17.44 10.58 0.75
CA PRO A 35 -18.46 10.08 1.68
C PRO A 35 -18.27 8.60 2.03
N ALA A 36 -18.01 7.76 1.02
CA ALA A 36 -17.80 6.32 1.21
C ALA A 36 -16.51 6.04 2.00
N LEU A 37 -15.43 6.74 1.68
CA LEU A 37 -14.15 6.62 2.37
C LEU A 37 -14.25 7.10 3.82
N HIS A 38 -15.05 8.13 4.10
CA HIS A 38 -15.28 8.61 5.46
C HIS A 38 -15.89 7.51 6.33
N THR A 39 -16.84 6.73 5.80
CA THR A 39 -17.43 5.60 6.56
C THR A 39 -16.39 4.57 7.02
N LEU A 40 -15.27 4.43 6.30
CA LEU A 40 -14.14 3.57 6.70
C LEU A 40 -13.20 4.29 7.66
N ARG A 41 -12.86 5.56 7.38
CA ARG A 41 -11.83 6.29 8.11
C ARG A 41 -12.25 6.84 9.48
N ILE A 42 -13.55 6.90 9.76
CA ILE A 42 -14.04 7.26 11.11
C ILE A 42 -13.91 6.11 12.12
N GLN A 43 -13.67 4.88 11.66
CA GLN A 43 -13.70 3.70 12.52
C GLN A 43 -12.37 3.56 13.29
N PRO A 44 -12.36 3.69 14.63
CA PRO A 44 -11.14 3.63 15.43
C PRO A 44 -10.39 2.29 15.28
N GLU A 45 -11.11 1.19 15.10
CA GLU A 45 -10.56 -0.16 14.92
C GLU A 45 -9.76 -0.26 13.62
N VAL A 46 -10.24 0.38 12.55
CA VAL A 46 -9.57 0.43 11.24
C VAL A 46 -8.34 1.31 11.29
N MET A 47 -8.43 2.42 12.03
CA MET A 47 -7.38 3.44 12.10
C MET A 47 -6.42 3.26 13.27
N LYS A 48 -6.60 2.20 14.08
CA LYS A 48 -5.80 1.89 15.27
C LYS A 48 -4.29 1.91 15.03
N TYR A 49 -3.86 1.39 13.89
CA TYR A 49 -2.44 1.30 13.51
C TYR A 49 -2.00 2.41 12.54
N SER A 50 -2.88 3.37 12.25
CA SER A 50 -2.56 4.53 11.42
C SER A 50 -1.95 5.63 12.29
N SER A 51 -0.86 6.24 11.82
CA SER A 51 -0.24 7.41 12.46
C SER A 51 -1.16 8.63 12.55
N LYS A 52 -2.20 8.70 11.71
CA LYS A 52 -3.18 9.81 11.69
C LYS A 52 -4.38 9.61 12.63
N GLY A 53 -4.61 8.39 13.13
CA GLY A 53 -5.84 8.04 13.84
C GLY A 53 -7.10 8.13 12.98
N ALA A 54 -8.27 8.03 13.62
CA ALA A 54 -9.57 8.12 12.96
C ALA A 54 -9.93 9.57 12.61
N ASP A 55 -10.54 9.75 11.44
CA ASP A 55 -11.03 11.05 10.98
C ASP A 55 -12.24 11.47 11.83
N LYS A 56 -12.38 12.78 12.08
CA LYS A 56 -13.50 13.32 12.87
C LYS A 56 -14.57 13.95 11.99
N THR A 57 -14.18 14.43 10.82
CA THR A 57 -15.03 15.16 9.88
C THR A 57 -14.83 14.68 8.45
N LEU A 58 -15.82 14.94 7.59
CA LEU A 58 -15.69 14.72 6.15
C LEU A 58 -14.51 15.50 5.56
N GLU A 59 -14.16 16.65 6.14
CA GLU A 59 -13.03 17.46 5.72
C GLU A 59 -11.68 16.82 6.03
N ASP A 60 -11.56 16.11 7.17
CA ASP A 60 -10.35 15.31 7.48
C ASP A 60 -10.14 14.20 6.44
N THR A 61 -11.24 13.56 6.02
CA THR A 61 -11.23 12.54 4.97
C THR A 61 -10.93 13.13 3.61
N ARG A 62 -11.51 14.29 3.28
CA ARG A 62 -11.20 15.04 2.06
C ARG A 62 -9.70 15.32 1.97
N ARG A 63 -9.11 15.89 3.02
CA ARG A 63 -7.67 16.19 3.07
C ARG A 63 -6.82 14.94 2.90
N SER A 64 -7.23 13.84 3.51
CA SER A 64 -6.54 12.55 3.37
C SER A 64 -6.65 11.94 1.97
N LEU A 65 -7.74 12.23 1.24
CA LEU A 65 -7.93 11.83 -0.14
C LEU A 65 -7.14 12.72 -1.11
N ASP A 66 -7.07 14.02 -0.86
CA ASP A 66 -6.33 14.99 -1.68
C ASP A 66 -4.83 14.68 -1.75
N GLU A 67 -4.27 14.01 -0.74
CA GLU A 67 -2.90 13.47 -0.76
C GLU A 67 -2.69 12.38 -1.83
N LEU A 68 -3.77 11.76 -2.34
CA LEU A 68 -3.76 10.70 -3.34
C LEU A 68 -4.15 11.19 -4.74
N LEU A 69 -4.69 12.41 -4.84
CA LEU A 69 -5.18 13.03 -6.08
C LEU A 69 -4.12 13.95 -6.70
N PRO A 70 -4.27 14.36 -7.98
CA PRO A 70 -3.38 15.32 -8.60
C PRO A 70 -3.26 16.61 -7.77
N PRO A 71 -2.04 17.16 -7.63
CA PRO A 71 -0.79 16.80 -8.31
C PRO A 71 0.05 15.72 -7.60
N ASN A 72 -0.46 15.12 -6.52
CA ASN A 72 0.28 14.15 -5.69
C ASN A 72 0.19 12.71 -6.22
N ASP A 73 -0.74 12.44 -7.14
CA ASP A 73 -1.01 11.13 -7.69
C ASP A 73 0.21 10.46 -8.31
N SER A 74 1.08 11.21 -8.99
CA SER A 74 2.33 10.71 -9.58
C SER A 74 3.32 10.13 -8.56
N LYS A 75 3.17 10.45 -7.27
CA LYS A 75 4.04 9.97 -6.17
C LYS A 75 3.42 8.84 -5.37
N THR A 76 2.13 8.57 -5.55
CA THR A 76 1.39 7.55 -4.79
C THR A 76 0.89 6.46 -5.71
N TYR A 77 0.68 5.25 -5.19
CA TYR A 77 0.05 4.16 -5.93
C TYR A 77 -0.99 3.49 -5.05
N TYR A 78 -2.09 4.21 -4.84
CA TYR A 78 -3.11 3.89 -3.84
C TYR A 78 -4.48 3.69 -4.49
N PHE A 79 -5.25 2.75 -3.94
CA PHE A 79 -6.52 2.29 -4.48
C PHE A 79 -7.58 2.21 -3.38
N LEU A 80 -8.83 2.35 -3.80
CA LEU A 80 -10.01 2.03 -3.02
C LEU A 80 -10.56 0.68 -3.45
N ILE A 81 -11.09 -0.07 -2.49
CA ILE A 81 -11.47 -1.47 -2.65
C ILE A 81 -12.97 -1.58 -2.42
N PHE A 82 -13.68 -1.95 -3.49
CA PHE A 82 -15.12 -2.08 -3.49
C PHE A 82 -15.53 -3.55 -3.58
N GLN A 83 -16.54 -3.95 -2.81
CA GLN A 83 -17.15 -5.25 -2.97
C GLN A 83 -17.97 -5.27 -4.26
N ARG A 84 -17.74 -6.26 -5.13
CA ARG A 84 -18.34 -6.33 -6.46
C ARG A 84 -19.86 -6.41 -6.44
N ASP A 85 -20.42 -7.19 -5.52
CA ASP A 85 -21.85 -7.48 -5.49
C ASP A 85 -22.69 -6.30 -5.00
N THR A 86 -22.17 -5.51 -4.05
CA THR A 86 -22.91 -4.41 -3.42
C THR A 86 -22.46 -3.03 -3.89
N GLY A 87 -21.25 -2.91 -4.43
CA GLY A 87 -20.62 -1.63 -4.74
C GLY A 87 -20.10 -0.89 -3.50
N ASP A 88 -20.14 -1.52 -2.31
CA ASP A 88 -19.70 -0.87 -1.08
C ASP A 88 -18.18 -0.73 -1.03
N LEU A 89 -17.71 0.43 -0.55
CA LEU A 89 -16.31 0.62 -0.20
C LEU A 89 -16.02 -0.17 1.09
N ILE A 90 -15.22 -1.21 0.98
CA ILE A 90 -14.86 -2.10 2.10
C ILE A 90 -13.41 -1.96 2.55
N GLY A 91 -12.57 -1.32 1.75
CA GLY A 91 -11.15 -1.21 2.05
C GLY A 91 -10.44 -0.15 1.22
N ARG A 92 -9.16 0.02 1.53
CA ARG A 92 -8.22 0.85 0.78
C ARG A 92 -6.82 0.30 0.93
N GLY A 93 -5.93 0.54 -0.02
CA GLY A 93 -4.55 0.13 0.12
C GLY A 93 -3.66 0.51 -1.05
N GLY A 94 -2.36 0.36 -0.84
CA GLY A 94 -1.32 0.68 -1.79
C GLY A 94 -0.18 1.46 -1.12
N LEU A 95 0.49 2.29 -1.90
CA LEU A 95 1.68 3.03 -1.47
C LEU A 95 1.42 4.53 -1.41
N HIS A 96 1.87 5.15 -0.32
CA HIS A 96 1.91 6.61 -0.18
C HIS A 96 3.17 7.24 -0.81
N GLY A 97 4.12 6.42 -1.29
CA GLY A 97 5.41 6.87 -1.83
C GLY A 97 6.27 5.69 -2.29
N LEU A 98 7.26 5.97 -3.14
CA LEU A 98 8.29 4.99 -3.54
C LEU A 98 9.46 4.90 -2.54
N SER A 99 9.49 5.79 -1.56
CA SER A 99 10.44 5.73 -0.45
C SER A 99 9.64 5.62 0.86
N GLY A 100 9.61 4.42 1.42
CA GLY A 100 8.94 4.12 2.68
C GLY A 100 9.66 4.76 3.86
N ARG A 101 8.89 5.15 4.89
CA ARG A 101 9.41 5.95 6.01
C ARG A 101 10.46 5.22 6.84
N ASN A 102 10.37 3.90 6.92
CA ASN A 102 11.17 3.11 7.86
C ASN A 102 12.44 2.55 7.23
N LEU A 103 12.32 2.02 6.00
CA LEU A 103 13.38 1.21 5.39
C LEU A 103 13.89 1.78 4.06
N GLY A 104 13.30 2.88 3.58
CA GLY A 104 13.63 3.50 2.29
C GLY A 104 13.06 2.76 1.06
N TRP A 105 12.58 1.53 1.23
CA TRP A 105 11.87 0.76 0.20
C TRP A 105 10.41 1.18 0.04
N PRO A 106 9.79 1.00 -1.15
CA PRO A 106 8.34 1.14 -1.31
C PRO A 106 7.56 0.33 -0.26
N GLU A 107 6.70 0.99 0.51
CA GLU A 107 5.97 0.38 1.63
C GLU A 107 4.46 0.30 1.33
N VAL A 108 3.93 -0.92 1.25
CA VAL A 108 2.49 -1.16 1.06
C VAL A 108 1.75 -1.13 2.41
N GLY A 109 0.66 -0.38 2.45
CA GLY A 109 -0.29 -0.36 3.55
C GLY A 109 -1.70 -0.60 3.07
N TYR A 110 -2.54 -1.19 3.91
CA TYR A 110 -3.95 -1.44 3.59
C TYR A 110 -4.80 -1.46 4.86
N SER A 111 -6.08 -1.19 4.68
CA SER A 111 -7.07 -1.29 5.75
C SER A 111 -8.43 -1.68 5.20
N PHE A 112 -9.20 -2.39 6.01
CA PHE A 112 -10.51 -2.93 5.68
C PHE A 112 -11.47 -2.65 6.82
N ARG A 113 -12.76 -2.52 6.49
CA ARG A 113 -13.81 -2.41 7.49
C ARG A 113 -13.87 -3.65 8.38
N PRO A 114 -14.10 -3.55 9.70
CA PRO A 114 -14.12 -4.67 10.63
C PRO A 114 -15.14 -5.73 10.23
N GLU A 115 -16.30 -5.31 9.71
CA GLU A 115 -17.36 -6.22 9.20
C GLU A 115 -16.88 -7.15 8.07
N THR A 116 -15.73 -6.86 7.46
CA THR A 116 -15.17 -7.64 6.34
C THR A 116 -13.95 -8.47 6.73
N TRP A 117 -13.47 -8.37 7.98
CA TRP A 117 -12.33 -9.15 8.46
C TRP A 117 -12.65 -10.65 8.53
N GLY A 118 -11.63 -11.49 8.36
CA GLY A 118 -11.80 -12.95 8.34
C GLY A 118 -12.46 -13.53 7.07
N LYS A 119 -12.97 -12.70 6.15
CA LYS A 119 -13.62 -13.14 4.90
C LYS A 119 -12.66 -13.33 3.71
N GLY A 120 -11.36 -13.10 3.92
CA GLY A 120 -10.31 -13.29 2.91
C GLY A 120 -10.11 -12.12 1.94
N TYR A 121 -10.86 -11.02 2.07
CA TYR A 121 -10.73 -9.86 1.17
C TYR A 121 -9.34 -9.19 1.22
N GLY A 122 -8.71 -9.15 2.39
CA GLY A 122 -7.35 -8.60 2.52
C GLY A 122 -6.32 -9.37 1.71
N THR A 123 -6.36 -10.70 1.75
CA THR A 123 -5.47 -11.56 0.95
C THR A 123 -5.78 -11.44 -0.54
N GLU A 124 -7.06 -11.42 -0.93
CA GLU A 124 -7.47 -11.26 -2.33
C GLU A 124 -6.99 -9.92 -2.91
N PHE A 125 -7.18 -8.83 -2.18
CA PHE A 125 -6.66 -7.51 -2.55
C PHE A 125 -5.14 -7.52 -2.68
N LEU A 126 -4.43 -7.98 -1.64
CA LEU A 126 -2.97 -7.85 -1.61
C LEU A 126 -2.31 -8.71 -2.68
N THR A 127 -2.85 -9.91 -2.96
CA THR A 127 -2.37 -10.77 -4.05
C THR A 127 -2.50 -10.08 -5.40
N ALA A 128 -3.70 -9.56 -5.72
CA ALA A 128 -3.94 -8.87 -6.99
C ALA A 128 -3.15 -7.55 -7.11
N PHE A 129 -3.00 -6.83 -5.99
CA PHE A 129 -2.20 -5.61 -5.92
C PHE A 129 -0.72 -5.89 -6.21
N VAL A 130 -0.14 -6.93 -5.60
CA VAL A 130 1.27 -7.32 -5.79
C VAL A 130 1.53 -7.75 -7.23
N GLU A 131 0.64 -8.55 -7.83
CA GLU A 131 0.74 -8.93 -9.24
C GLU A 131 0.76 -7.70 -10.16
N ASN A 132 -0.21 -6.80 -9.97
CA ASN A 132 -0.27 -5.56 -10.74
C ASN A 132 0.94 -4.64 -10.47
N TRP A 133 1.41 -4.55 -9.22
CA TRP A 133 2.61 -3.80 -8.86
C TRP A 133 3.84 -4.29 -9.64
N TRP A 134 4.09 -5.60 -9.66
CA TRP A 134 5.21 -6.20 -10.39
C TRP A 134 5.05 -6.20 -11.91
N GLY A 135 3.84 -5.96 -12.42
CA GLY A 135 3.56 -5.75 -13.85
C GLY A 135 3.89 -4.36 -14.39
N LEU A 136 4.10 -3.34 -13.54
CA LEU A 136 4.46 -1.99 -13.99
C LEU A 136 5.82 -1.94 -14.72
N PRO A 137 6.06 -0.97 -15.62
CA PRO A 137 7.39 -0.75 -16.18
C PRO A 137 8.37 -0.26 -15.09
N ARG A 138 9.61 -0.75 -15.14
CA ARG A 138 10.70 -0.38 -14.20
C ARG A 138 11.71 0.53 -14.86
N ARG A 139 12.35 1.38 -14.05
CA ARG A 139 13.57 2.11 -14.40
C ARG A 139 14.59 1.98 -13.29
N GLU A 140 15.87 2.09 -13.63
CA GLU A 140 16.91 2.24 -12.62
C GLU A 140 16.72 3.52 -11.80
N ALA A 141 17.05 3.44 -10.52
CA ALA A 141 17.03 4.56 -9.59
C ALA A 141 18.13 4.41 -8.54
N GLU A 142 18.65 5.54 -8.07
CA GLU A 142 19.42 5.61 -6.83
C GLU A 142 18.47 5.95 -5.68
N ILE A 143 18.49 5.15 -4.61
CA ILE A 143 17.68 5.37 -3.41
C ILE A 143 18.53 5.27 -2.16
N GLU A 144 18.03 5.86 -1.08
CA GLU A 144 18.57 5.66 0.26
C GLU A 144 17.69 4.69 1.04
N VAL A 145 18.31 3.63 1.58
CA VAL A 145 17.64 2.58 2.35
C VAL A 145 18.33 2.33 3.69
N ASP A 146 17.59 1.75 4.64
CA ASP A 146 18.19 1.24 5.87
C ASP A 146 19.13 0.06 5.52
N ALA A 147 20.37 0.07 6.01
CA ALA A 147 21.35 -0.98 5.72
C ALA A 147 20.89 -2.37 6.19
N THR A 148 20.06 -2.43 7.22
CA THR A 148 19.48 -3.69 7.72
C THR A 148 18.40 -4.26 6.80
N ALA A 149 17.93 -3.49 5.81
CA ALA A 149 16.99 -3.93 4.79
C ALA A 149 17.69 -4.43 3.52
N LEU A 150 19.01 -4.65 3.58
CA LEU A 150 19.84 -5.16 2.49
C LEU A 150 20.45 -6.52 2.84
N ASP A 151 20.72 -7.30 1.80
CA ASP A 151 21.53 -8.51 1.94
C ASP A 151 23.01 -8.11 2.14
N ALA A 152 23.73 -8.88 2.95
CA ALA A 152 25.13 -8.58 3.30
C ALA A 152 26.02 -8.41 2.05
N GLN A 153 25.77 -9.19 1.00
CA GLN A 153 26.53 -9.13 -0.25
C GLN A 153 26.40 -7.78 -0.97
N VAL A 154 25.28 -7.07 -0.81
CA VAL A 154 25.08 -5.74 -1.42
C VAL A 154 25.98 -4.71 -0.74
N LEU A 155 26.14 -4.81 0.59
CA LEU A 155 26.96 -3.88 1.38
C LEU A 155 28.47 -4.04 1.09
N GLU A 156 28.87 -5.22 0.63
CA GLU A 156 30.26 -5.56 0.30
C GLU A 156 30.58 -5.32 -1.19
N SER A 157 29.58 -5.04 -2.03
CA SER A 157 29.72 -4.90 -3.48
C SER A 157 30.10 -3.48 -3.91
N GLU A 158 31.08 -3.36 -4.81
CA GLU A 158 31.49 -2.07 -5.41
C GLU A 158 30.34 -1.39 -6.18
N ASP A 159 29.50 -2.17 -6.87
CA ASP A 159 28.37 -1.63 -7.66
C ASP A 159 27.17 -1.20 -6.82
N SER A 160 27.10 -1.62 -5.54
CA SER A 160 26.00 -1.31 -4.60
C SER A 160 24.59 -1.50 -5.20
N PHE A 161 24.40 -2.47 -6.10
CA PHE A 161 23.11 -2.75 -6.70
C PHE A 161 22.32 -3.76 -5.85
N ALA A 162 21.06 -3.44 -5.55
CA ALA A 162 20.15 -4.30 -4.80
C ALA A 162 18.90 -4.65 -5.62
N LEU A 163 18.40 -5.87 -5.45
CA LEU A 163 17.09 -6.25 -5.99
C LEU A 163 15.99 -5.42 -5.33
N GLU A 164 15.05 -4.91 -6.15
CA GLU A 164 13.91 -4.11 -5.67
C GLU A 164 13.09 -4.89 -4.64
N ARG A 165 12.71 -4.22 -3.54
CA ARG A 165 11.85 -4.80 -2.50
C ARG A 165 10.57 -4.00 -2.35
N LEU A 166 9.45 -4.72 -2.23
CA LEU A 166 8.20 -4.18 -1.70
C LEU A 166 8.08 -4.63 -0.24
N VAL A 167 7.98 -3.68 0.69
CA VAL A 167 7.93 -3.98 2.13
C VAL A 167 6.57 -3.62 2.72
N ALA A 168 6.29 -4.15 3.90
CA ALA A 168 5.17 -3.73 4.73
C ALA A 168 5.65 -3.68 6.19
N VAL A 169 5.18 -2.69 6.94
CA VAL A 169 5.45 -2.57 8.37
C VAL A 169 4.14 -2.82 9.12
N VAL A 170 4.19 -3.74 10.08
CA VAL A 170 3.01 -4.21 10.80
C VAL A 170 3.34 -4.30 12.28
N ASP A 171 2.41 -3.85 13.12
CA ASP A 171 2.49 -4.06 14.58
C ASP A 171 2.50 -5.56 14.88
N VAL A 172 3.38 -6.01 15.78
CA VAL A 172 3.55 -7.42 16.13
C VAL A 172 2.25 -8.07 16.62
N ASN A 173 1.35 -7.29 17.19
CA ASN A 173 0.04 -7.73 17.70
C ASN A 173 -1.05 -7.76 16.61
N ASN A 174 -0.80 -7.22 15.42
CA ASN A 174 -1.73 -7.27 14.29
C ASN A 174 -1.60 -8.59 13.53
N LEU A 175 -2.01 -9.69 14.18
CA LEU A 175 -1.96 -11.05 13.63
C LEU A 175 -2.75 -11.19 12.31
N GLY A 176 -3.81 -10.41 12.14
CA GLY A 176 -4.61 -10.40 10.91
C GLY A 176 -3.79 -9.95 9.71
N SER A 177 -3.10 -8.80 9.84
CA SER A 177 -2.23 -8.27 8.79
C SER A 177 -1.03 -9.17 8.53
N ARG A 178 -0.39 -9.72 9.57
CA ARG A 178 0.70 -10.70 9.43
C ARG A 178 0.29 -11.91 8.56
N ARG A 179 -0.86 -12.51 8.85
CA ARG A 179 -1.39 -13.64 8.07
C ARG A 179 -1.74 -13.27 6.63
N ILE A 180 -2.22 -12.04 6.39
CA ILE A 180 -2.49 -11.55 5.03
C ILE A 180 -1.19 -11.42 4.24
N LEU A 181 -0.15 -10.82 4.85
CA LEU A 181 1.18 -10.66 4.25
C LEU A 181 1.78 -12.02 3.89
N GLU A 182 1.84 -12.96 4.83
CA GLU A 182 2.36 -14.32 4.60
C GLU A 182 1.64 -15.04 3.46
N LYS A 183 0.30 -15.01 3.45
CA LYS A 183 -0.51 -15.62 2.37
C LYS A 183 -0.33 -14.95 1.01
N SER A 184 0.16 -13.72 0.97
CA SER A 184 0.39 -12.95 -0.25
C SER A 184 1.87 -12.95 -0.67
N GLY A 185 2.70 -13.83 -0.08
CA GLY A 185 4.09 -14.04 -0.49
C GLY A 185 5.13 -13.17 0.22
N PHE A 186 4.74 -12.40 1.24
CA PHE A 186 5.71 -11.64 2.04
C PHE A 186 6.37 -12.55 3.08
N ALA A 187 7.67 -12.34 3.32
CA ALA A 187 8.42 -13.00 4.38
C ALA A 187 8.86 -11.98 5.45
N ALA A 188 8.74 -12.36 6.72
CA ALA A 188 9.29 -11.56 7.81
C ALA A 188 10.81 -11.63 7.78
N PHE A 189 11.47 -10.47 7.85
CA PHE A 189 12.95 -10.38 7.86
C PHE A 189 13.49 -9.53 9.01
N ARG A 190 12.65 -8.75 9.70
CA ARG A 190 13.04 -7.91 10.84
C ARG A 190 11.84 -7.68 11.77
N GLU A 191 12.11 -7.63 13.08
CA GLU A 191 11.21 -7.22 14.14
C GLU A 191 11.97 -6.21 15.03
N TRP A 192 11.31 -5.16 15.51
CA TRP A 192 11.89 -4.13 16.37
C TRP A 192 10.85 -3.52 17.30
#